data_AF-A0A0G4G0H3-F1
#
_entry.id   AF-A0A0G4G0H3-F1
#
_cell.length_a   1.000
_cell.length_b   1.000
_cell.length_c   1.000
_cell.angle_alpha   90.00
_cell.angle_beta   90.00
_cell.angle_gamma   90.00
#
_symmetry.space_group_name_H-M   'P 1'
#
loop_
_entity.id
_entity.type
_entity.pdbx_description
1 polymer ?
#
loop_
_entity_poly.entity_id
_entity_poly.type
_entity_poly.pdbx_seq_one_letter_code
_entity_poly.pdbx_strand_id
1 'polypeptide(L)'
;MPDAKTPFEKVVIHLDESVNAKLRIRRRRNLPTLYVDDYTIMQRVSCYRELKRGDHLMFGLNPIRKIHPFIDAFVFFLADWEILRLYHHCIMLDDVESVSEEGLALNAEGKPARIAEYSNTPTEATMLLLKFGPWVFINNLAPFFVLPLADYIKGNTPIGIFKVLGELSEEERDETVREALELTQHFDEHGKIVSECPEKRKSLSYQLFFNNCEHAAFKLSRHTRREVSPQVARYLWTLARWIVQGISCLYLAALVPYYAAQTPPGHPSVSVTSSHQPPGLASLFRPAGPAGEGPLVEVSIQWFLPLFFELMYHLTASLPVYLYWFITLVRVVVNLTHQRARLGEEGYHHLLAKEGGRAVIAGGFSTLVLVCMPYFVRLTGRADWAAVVVLGAVPFADACYGFLAQLAVRALYLILGGVPVALFEDARMKDEVEQRRKEVGEAAFSPCISQSSSLASLQSEPSRANGGKVRLAGGGLTKERTEEWGGATEEQGDVEAEWMNEAEERERARTGGNVESSSASATSSALREGQGQGEGARQRLLTAPDSLSASSPPPQKEGGGGRQRQNRMEQNEEGGVEEEPGAEADAGAGGGGPLLSRSSSSASTQGRM
;
A
#
# COMPACT_ATOMS: atom_id res chain seq x y z
N MET A 1 27.65 17.31 4.07
CA MET A 1 27.01 18.64 4.14
C MET A 1 27.04 19.07 5.59
N PRO A 2 27.53 20.28 5.92
CA PRO A 2 27.46 20.76 7.29
C PRO A 2 25.98 20.86 7.68
N ASP A 3 25.63 20.33 8.85
CA ASP A 3 24.40 20.66 9.56
C ASP A 3 24.37 22.17 9.71
N ALA A 4 23.77 22.84 8.73
CA ALA A 4 23.45 24.24 8.81
C ALA A 4 22.36 24.34 9.89
N LYS A 5 22.82 24.38 11.16
CA LYS A 5 22.12 24.93 12.32
C LYS A 5 21.76 26.36 12.00
N THR A 6 20.87 26.52 11.04
CA THR A 6 20.38 27.82 10.69
C THR A 6 19.38 28.18 11.77
N PRO A 7 19.62 29.27 12.51
CA PRO A 7 18.70 29.77 13.52
C PRO A 7 17.54 30.44 12.78
N PHE A 8 16.75 29.65 12.06
CA PHE A 8 15.58 30.18 11.39
C PHE A 8 14.43 30.18 12.39
N GLU A 9 14.20 31.38 12.87
CA GLU A 9 13.13 31.84 13.72
C GLU A 9 11.82 31.09 13.44
N LYS A 10 11.37 30.39 14.46
CA LYS A 10 10.09 29.71 14.50
C LYS A 10 9.00 30.79 14.46
N VAL A 11 8.51 31.13 13.28
CA VAL A 11 7.37 32.04 13.15
C VAL A 11 6.16 31.33 13.76
N VAL A 12 5.81 31.75 14.97
CA VAL A 12 4.60 31.31 15.69
C VAL A 12 3.59 32.42 15.53
N ILE A 13 2.54 32.16 14.75
CA ILE A 13 1.42 33.09 14.62
C ILE A 13 0.34 32.60 15.57
N HIS A 14 0.01 33.41 16.58
CA HIS A 14 -1.12 33.16 17.47
C HIS A 14 -2.40 33.52 16.69
N LEU A 15 -3.27 32.53 16.46
CA LEU A 15 -4.48 32.73 15.64
C LEU A 15 -5.62 33.30 16.48
N ASP A 16 -5.82 32.76 17.69
CA ASP A 16 -6.88 33.17 18.61
C ASP A 16 -6.51 32.71 20.03
N GLU A 17 -6.56 33.63 21.00
CA GLU A 17 -6.29 33.36 22.42
C GLU A 17 -7.36 32.47 23.05
N SER A 18 -8.60 32.51 22.57
CA SER A 18 -9.71 31.72 23.11
C SER A 18 -9.57 30.23 22.78
N VAL A 19 -8.91 29.89 21.67
CA VAL A 19 -8.75 28.51 21.17
C VAL A 19 -7.32 27.98 21.37
N ASN A 20 -6.41 28.81 21.92
CA ASN A 20 -4.99 28.48 22.10
C ASN A 20 -4.33 27.88 20.85
N ALA A 21 -4.70 28.37 19.67
CA ALA A 21 -4.21 27.87 18.40
C ALA A 21 -2.94 28.63 17.95
N LYS A 22 -1.89 27.88 17.61
CA LYS A 22 -0.61 28.39 17.12
C LYS A 22 -0.31 27.82 15.74
N LEU A 23 -0.14 28.69 14.76
CA LEU A 23 0.38 28.28 13.45
C LEU A 23 1.90 28.21 13.51
N ARG A 24 2.49 27.06 13.16
CA ARG A 24 3.93 26.89 13.04
C ARG A 24 4.31 26.55 11.61
N ILE A 25 5.24 27.31 11.03
CA ILE A 25 5.75 27.02 9.68
C ILE A 25 6.87 25.98 9.79
N ARG A 26 6.64 24.79 9.24
CA ARG A 26 7.61 23.70 9.26
C ARG A 26 8.42 23.67 7.97
N ARG A 27 9.73 23.89 8.07
CA ARG A 27 10.64 23.85 6.91
C ARG A 27 11.16 22.45 6.55
N ARG A 28 10.65 21.39 7.17
CA ARG A 28 11.06 20.02 6.82
C ARG A 28 10.55 19.68 5.42
N ARG A 29 11.48 19.32 4.53
CA ARG A 29 11.18 18.88 3.17
C ARG A 29 10.43 17.55 3.13
N ASN A 30 10.65 16.69 4.13
CA ASN A 30 10.10 15.34 4.16
C ASN A 30 8.99 15.25 5.20
N LEU A 31 7.80 15.72 4.84
CA LEU A 31 6.62 15.47 5.65
C LEU A 31 6.24 13.99 5.57
N PRO A 32 5.81 13.39 6.70
CA PRO A 32 5.34 12.01 6.68
C PRO A 32 4.06 11.89 5.84
N THR A 33 3.80 10.70 5.32
CA THR A 33 2.56 10.34 4.63
C THR A 33 2.05 9.01 5.17
N LEU A 34 0.74 8.79 5.13
CA LEU A 34 0.18 7.49 5.50
C LEU A 34 0.23 6.52 4.33
N TYR A 35 0.63 5.31 4.67
CA TYR A 35 0.50 4.16 3.80
C TYR A 35 -0.96 3.69 3.69
N VAL A 36 -1.19 2.62 2.92
CA VAL A 36 -2.53 2.20 2.50
C VAL A 36 -3.37 1.52 3.59
N ASP A 37 -2.79 1.21 4.75
CA ASP A 37 -3.45 0.60 5.92
C ASP A 37 -3.98 1.61 6.95
N ASP A 38 -3.79 2.90 6.71
CA ASP A 38 -4.12 3.98 7.63
C ASP A 38 -3.33 3.93 8.95
N TYR A 39 -2.19 3.23 8.98
CA TYR A 39 -1.37 3.04 10.18
C TYR A 39 0.12 3.18 9.92
N THR A 40 0.64 2.60 8.84
CA THR A 40 2.08 2.64 8.56
C THR A 40 2.43 4.03 8.07
N ILE A 41 3.36 4.67 8.76
CA ILE A 41 3.85 5.99 8.37
C ILE A 41 5.03 5.78 7.44
N MET A 42 4.97 6.41 6.27
CA MET A 42 6.09 6.47 5.34
C MET A 42 6.67 7.87 5.35
N GLN A 43 7.97 7.96 5.12
CA GLN A 43 8.67 9.22 4.91
C GLN A 43 9.44 9.15 3.62
N ARG A 44 9.29 10.17 2.77
CA ARG A 44 10.12 10.33 1.59
C ARG A 44 11.58 10.49 2.02
N VAL A 45 12.48 9.76 1.38
CA VAL A 45 13.92 9.89 1.58
C VAL A 45 14.39 11.17 0.88
N SER A 46 15.04 12.11 1.59
CA SER A 46 15.61 13.30 0.90
C SER A 46 17.02 13.08 0.40
N CYS A 47 17.79 12.25 1.08
CA CYS A 47 19.17 11.95 0.76
C CYS A 47 19.43 10.46 0.98
N TYR A 48 20.16 9.81 0.08
CA TYR A 48 20.50 8.40 0.23
C TYR A 48 21.24 8.11 1.54
N ARG A 49 22.05 9.04 2.06
CA ARG A 49 22.78 8.88 3.33
C ARG A 49 21.89 8.70 4.56
N GLU A 50 20.59 9.00 4.45
CA GLU A 50 19.61 8.74 5.50
C GLU A 50 19.15 7.29 5.56
N LEU A 51 19.54 6.48 4.58
CA LEU A 51 19.22 5.06 4.49
C LEU A 51 20.23 4.27 5.31
N LYS A 52 19.69 3.41 6.17
CA LYS A 52 20.45 2.53 7.03
C LYS A 52 20.05 1.09 6.78
N ARG A 53 20.98 0.17 7.04
CA ARG A 53 20.71 -1.27 7.00
C ARG A 53 19.53 -1.61 7.91
N GLY A 54 18.71 -2.56 7.49
CA GLY A 54 17.44 -2.92 8.13
C GLY A 54 16.27 -1.97 7.84
N ASP A 55 16.47 -0.81 7.18
CA ASP A 55 15.35 0.04 6.79
C ASP A 55 14.41 -0.70 5.81
N HIS A 56 13.10 -0.60 6.07
CA HIS A 56 12.07 -1.08 5.15
C HIS A 56 11.75 0.04 4.14
N LEU A 57 12.14 -0.18 2.88
CA LEU A 57 11.94 0.77 1.79
C LEU A 57 10.74 0.40 0.91
N MET A 58 10.19 1.43 0.28
CA MET A 58 9.01 1.36 -0.57
C MET A 58 9.20 2.23 -1.81
N PHE A 59 8.97 1.65 -2.99
CA PHE A 59 9.05 2.33 -4.28
C PHE A 59 7.69 2.26 -4.97
N GLY A 60 7.36 3.19 -5.87
CA GLY A 60 6.18 2.99 -6.74
C GLY A 60 6.30 1.67 -7.52
N LEU A 61 5.30 0.79 -7.46
CA LEU A 61 5.37 -0.49 -8.17
C LEU A 61 5.30 -0.24 -9.69
N ASN A 62 6.38 -0.54 -10.38
CA ASN A 62 6.42 -0.55 -11.83
C ASN A 62 6.41 -2.00 -12.35
N PRO A 63 5.30 -2.53 -12.87
CA PRO A 63 5.25 -3.90 -13.40
C PRO A 63 6.08 -4.08 -14.67
N ILE A 64 6.41 -2.99 -15.36
CA ILE A 64 7.21 -2.95 -16.58
C ILE A 64 8.55 -2.24 -16.34
N ARG A 65 9.10 -2.43 -15.13
CA ARG A 65 10.40 -1.87 -14.72
C ARG A 65 11.50 -2.25 -15.71
N LYS A 66 12.48 -1.36 -15.91
CA LYS A 66 13.64 -1.58 -16.80
C LYS A 66 13.30 -1.71 -18.30
N ILE A 67 12.03 -1.59 -18.71
CA ILE A 67 11.70 -1.51 -20.16
C ILE A 67 12.19 -0.17 -20.73
N HIS A 68 11.96 0.94 -20.02
CA HIS A 68 12.38 2.26 -20.46
C HIS A 68 12.56 3.23 -19.28
N PRO A 69 13.68 3.97 -19.17
CA PRO A 69 13.96 4.87 -18.04
C PRO A 69 12.89 5.94 -17.81
N PHE A 70 12.27 6.45 -18.88
CA PHE A 70 11.16 7.41 -18.76
C PHE A 70 9.92 6.81 -18.08
N ILE A 71 9.61 5.53 -18.34
CA ILE A 71 8.46 4.87 -17.73
C ILE A 71 8.74 4.67 -16.24
N ASP A 72 9.95 4.24 -15.87
CA ASP A 72 10.38 4.13 -14.47
C ASP A 72 10.25 5.49 -13.75
N ALA A 73 10.83 6.54 -14.34
CA ALA A 73 10.74 7.89 -13.80
C ALA A 73 9.30 8.39 -13.67
N PHE A 74 8.43 8.08 -14.64
CA PHE A 74 7.02 8.46 -14.61
C PHE A 74 6.25 7.71 -13.52
N VAL A 75 6.46 6.41 -13.34
CA VAL A 75 5.81 5.64 -12.26
C VAL A 75 6.26 6.13 -10.88
N PHE A 76 7.56 6.39 -10.70
CA PHE A 76 8.06 6.97 -9.45
C PHE A 76 7.54 8.38 -9.21
N PHE A 77 7.36 9.17 -10.27
CA PHE A 77 6.67 10.45 -10.20
C PHE A 77 5.22 10.24 -9.72
N LEU A 78 4.44 9.33 -10.31
CA LEU A 78 3.07 9.08 -9.88
C LEU A 78 2.97 8.65 -8.41
N ALA A 79 3.93 7.85 -7.92
CA ALA A 79 4.03 7.48 -6.52
C ALA A 79 4.42 8.66 -5.62
N ASP A 80 5.40 9.48 -6.03
CA ASP A 80 5.85 10.69 -5.31
C ASP A 80 4.76 11.76 -5.18
N TRP A 81 3.82 11.78 -6.14
CA TRP A 81 2.62 12.63 -6.13
C TRP A 81 1.40 11.96 -5.48
N GLU A 82 1.56 10.74 -4.94
CA GLU A 82 0.49 9.93 -4.34
C GLU A 82 -0.72 9.69 -5.27
N ILE A 83 -0.52 9.80 -6.59
CA ILE A 83 -1.52 9.44 -7.59
C ILE A 83 -1.67 7.92 -7.63
N LEU A 84 -0.56 7.20 -7.59
CA LEU A 84 -0.51 5.74 -7.54
C LEU A 84 0.00 5.28 -6.18
N ARG A 85 -0.90 4.81 -5.31
CA ARG A 85 -0.58 4.30 -3.97
C ARG A 85 -0.36 2.78 -3.99
N LEU A 86 0.52 2.34 -4.88
CA LEU A 86 0.91 0.95 -5.02
C LEU A 86 2.43 0.89 -4.94
N TYR A 87 2.95 0.12 -3.99
CA TYR A 87 4.36 0.14 -3.66
C TYR A 87 4.99 -1.24 -3.75
N HIS A 88 6.21 -1.29 -4.28
CA HIS A 88 7.13 -2.40 -4.14
C HIS A 88 7.92 -2.26 -2.85
N HIS A 89 8.19 -3.36 -2.15
CA HIS A 89 8.80 -3.36 -0.82
C HIS A 89 10.16 -4.05 -0.85
N CYS A 90 11.17 -3.48 -0.19
CA CYS A 90 12.46 -4.14 0.01
C CYS A 90 13.04 -3.82 1.39
N ILE A 91 14.06 -4.58 1.78
CA ILE A 91 14.86 -4.35 2.98
C ILE A 91 16.23 -3.82 2.56
N MET A 92 16.68 -2.73 3.16
CA MET A 92 18.02 -2.21 2.99
C MET A 92 19.03 -3.12 3.69
N LEU A 93 20.09 -3.56 3.00
CA LEU A 93 21.10 -4.45 3.57
C LEU A 93 22.36 -3.73 4.04
N ASP A 94 22.67 -2.58 3.44
CA ASP A 94 23.87 -1.81 3.74
C ASP A 94 23.50 -0.40 4.24
N ASP A 95 24.35 0.20 5.05
CA ASP A 95 24.27 1.64 5.29
C ASP A 95 24.79 2.40 4.08
N VAL A 96 24.14 3.51 3.73
CA VAL A 96 24.66 4.41 2.70
C VAL A 96 25.61 5.43 3.35
N GLU A 97 26.90 5.29 3.06
CA GLU A 97 27.95 6.18 3.58
C GLU A 97 28.15 7.39 2.66
N SER A 98 28.16 7.13 1.36
CA SER A 98 28.42 8.15 0.35
C SER A 98 27.55 7.97 -0.89
N VAL A 99 27.60 8.96 -1.78
CA VAL A 99 26.93 8.95 -3.08
C VAL A 99 28.00 9.33 -4.10
N SER A 100 28.17 8.51 -5.14
CA SER A 100 29.16 8.76 -6.21
C SER A 100 28.77 9.98 -7.05
N GLU A 101 29.66 10.43 -7.95
CA GLU A 101 29.39 11.55 -8.85
C GLU A 101 28.23 11.25 -9.83
N GLU A 102 28.10 9.98 -10.22
CA GLU A 102 27.02 9.44 -11.06
C GLU A 102 25.69 9.28 -10.28
N GLY A 103 25.71 9.50 -8.97
CA GLY A 103 24.55 9.39 -8.09
C GLY A 103 24.25 7.98 -7.60
N LEU A 104 25.26 7.11 -7.56
CA LEU A 104 25.12 5.77 -6.99
C LEU A 104 25.26 5.85 -5.46
N ALA A 105 24.31 5.28 -4.73
CA ALA A 105 24.43 5.14 -3.28
C ALA A 105 25.49 4.06 -2.97
N LEU A 106 26.54 4.44 -2.25
CA LEU A 106 27.67 3.57 -1.93
C LEU A 106 27.73 3.29 -0.42
N ASN A 107 28.09 2.05 -0.07
CA ASN A 107 28.34 1.64 1.30
C ASN A 107 29.74 2.08 1.78
N ALA A 108 30.10 1.70 3.02
CA ALA A 108 31.39 2.04 3.61
C ALA A 108 32.61 1.45 2.85
N GLU A 109 32.41 0.39 2.06
CA GLU A 109 33.44 -0.23 1.22
C GLU A 109 33.56 0.45 -0.15
N GLY A 110 32.76 1.49 -0.43
CA GLY A 110 32.68 2.13 -1.74
C GLY A 110 31.93 1.33 -2.79
N LYS A 111 31.25 0.23 -2.42
CA LYS A 111 30.44 -0.59 -3.32
C LYS A 111 28.99 -0.11 -3.37
N PRO A 112 28.24 -0.37 -4.45
CA PRO A 112 26.82 -0.06 -4.51
C PRO A 112 26.06 -0.67 -3.32
N ALA A 113 25.29 0.17 -2.62
CA ALA A 113 24.50 -0.26 -1.48
C ALA A 113 23.41 -1.24 -1.94
N ARG A 114 23.18 -2.30 -1.17
CA ARG A 114 22.32 -3.42 -1.55
C ARG A 114 20.98 -3.40 -0.85
N ILE A 115 19.99 -4.00 -1.51
CA ILE A 115 18.65 -4.25 -1.01
C ILE A 115 18.30 -5.74 -1.20
N ALA A 116 17.36 -6.23 -0.40
CA ALA A 116 16.78 -7.57 -0.55
C ALA A 116 15.27 -7.51 -0.80
N GLU A 117 14.79 -8.29 -1.76
CA GLU A 117 13.38 -8.29 -2.18
C GLU A 117 13.02 -9.53 -2.99
N TYR A 118 11.70 -9.77 -3.13
CA TYR A 118 11.21 -10.65 -4.18
C TYR A 118 11.17 -9.88 -5.51
N SER A 119 11.84 -10.38 -6.55
CA SER A 119 11.80 -9.75 -7.87
C SER A 119 11.99 -10.78 -8.96
N ASN A 120 11.36 -10.57 -10.11
CA ASN A 120 11.71 -11.23 -11.37
C ASN A 120 12.33 -10.21 -12.31
N THR A 121 13.18 -10.67 -13.23
CA THR A 121 13.53 -9.84 -14.38
C THR A 121 12.30 -9.68 -15.30
N PRO A 122 12.18 -8.58 -16.05
CA PRO A 122 11.11 -8.42 -17.03
C PRO A 122 11.07 -9.55 -18.06
N THR A 123 12.24 -10.05 -18.46
CA THR A 123 12.39 -11.19 -19.37
C THR A 123 11.80 -12.46 -18.77
N GLU A 124 12.13 -12.79 -17.52
CA GLU A 124 11.56 -13.94 -16.82
C GLU A 124 10.05 -13.78 -16.63
N ALA A 125 9.58 -12.62 -16.19
CA ALA A 125 8.16 -12.35 -16.01
C ALA A 125 7.39 -12.52 -17.34
N THR A 126 7.96 -12.05 -18.45
CA THR A 126 7.40 -12.20 -19.79
C THR A 126 7.40 -13.67 -20.24
N MET A 127 8.51 -14.39 -20.05
CA MET A 127 8.59 -15.82 -20.38
C MET A 127 7.58 -16.64 -19.55
N LEU A 128 7.46 -16.35 -18.26
CA LEU A 128 6.49 -16.97 -17.37
C LEU A 128 5.05 -16.69 -17.82
N LEU A 129 4.75 -15.44 -18.20
CA LEU A 129 3.45 -15.05 -18.73
C LEU A 129 3.12 -15.76 -20.05
N LEU A 130 4.08 -15.83 -20.98
CA LEU A 130 3.90 -16.51 -22.26
C LEU A 130 3.73 -18.03 -22.09
N LYS A 131 4.46 -18.63 -21.13
CA LYS A 131 4.45 -20.08 -20.90
C LYS A 131 3.23 -20.57 -20.12
N PHE A 132 2.82 -19.83 -19.09
CA PHE A 132 1.78 -20.28 -18.14
C PHE A 132 0.52 -19.41 -18.16
N GLY A 133 0.49 -18.37 -19.00
CA GLY A 133 -0.61 -17.42 -19.07
C GLY A 133 -0.66 -16.48 -17.85
N PRO A 134 -1.72 -15.66 -17.75
CA PRO A 134 -1.87 -14.66 -16.68
C PRO A 134 -2.00 -15.28 -15.28
N TRP A 135 -2.35 -16.57 -15.18
CA TRP A 135 -2.38 -17.32 -13.92
C TRP A 135 -1.04 -17.36 -13.20
N VAL A 136 0.06 -17.19 -13.93
CA VAL A 136 1.40 -17.13 -13.33
C VAL A 136 1.55 -15.96 -12.37
N PHE A 137 0.82 -14.85 -12.54
CA PHE A 137 0.90 -13.72 -11.61
C PHE A 137 0.28 -14.02 -10.25
N ILE A 138 -0.62 -15.01 -10.17
CA ILE A 138 -1.23 -15.44 -8.91
C ILE A 138 -0.27 -16.39 -8.16
N ASN A 139 0.41 -17.28 -8.90
CA ASN A 139 1.32 -18.29 -8.37
C ASN A 139 2.80 -17.97 -8.65
N ASN A 140 3.14 -16.68 -8.73
CA ASN A 140 4.41 -16.24 -9.31
C ASN A 140 5.59 -16.62 -8.43
N LEU A 141 6.49 -17.48 -8.91
CA LEU A 141 7.68 -17.88 -8.16
C LEU A 141 8.80 -16.84 -8.25
N ALA A 142 8.49 -15.57 -7.91
CA ALA A 142 9.54 -14.57 -7.80
C ALA A 142 10.56 -15.03 -6.73
N PRO A 143 11.86 -15.13 -7.07
CA PRO A 143 12.90 -15.45 -6.10
C PRO A 143 13.18 -14.26 -5.18
N PHE A 144 13.72 -14.54 -4.00
CA PHE A 144 14.19 -13.50 -3.09
C PHE A 144 15.67 -13.21 -3.38
N PHE A 145 15.97 -12.06 -3.96
CA PHE A 145 17.30 -11.67 -4.44
C PHE A 145 17.92 -10.55 -3.61
N VAL A 146 19.25 -10.50 -3.64
CA VAL A 146 20.03 -9.32 -3.29
C VAL A 146 20.34 -8.54 -4.56
N LEU A 147 19.97 -7.27 -4.60
CA LEU A 147 20.16 -6.39 -5.75
C LEU A 147 20.83 -5.09 -5.31
N PRO A 148 21.59 -4.41 -6.19
CA PRO A 148 22.05 -3.05 -5.90
C PRO A 148 20.86 -2.10 -5.91
N LEU A 149 20.82 -1.13 -4.97
CA LEU A 149 19.77 -0.10 -4.91
C LEU A 149 19.69 0.73 -6.20
N ALA A 150 20.81 0.88 -6.90
CA ALA A 150 20.91 1.58 -8.17
C ALA A 150 20.05 0.95 -9.30
N ASP A 151 19.59 -0.29 -9.14
CA ASP A 151 18.65 -0.94 -10.08
C ASP A 151 17.25 -0.33 -10.05
N TYR A 152 16.93 0.44 -9.00
CA TYR A 152 15.66 1.16 -8.88
C TYR A 152 15.79 2.59 -9.37
N ILE A 153 16.84 3.30 -8.96
CA ILE A 153 17.00 4.71 -9.30
C ILE A 153 18.44 4.97 -9.70
N LYS A 154 18.59 5.63 -10.86
CA LYS A 154 19.85 6.23 -11.29
C LYS A 154 19.78 7.74 -11.04
N GLY A 155 20.83 8.29 -10.43
CA GLY A 155 21.02 9.72 -10.25
C GLY A 155 20.96 10.21 -8.79
N ASN A 156 21.39 11.46 -8.61
CA ASN A 156 21.71 12.07 -7.31
C ASN A 156 20.50 12.30 -6.38
N THR A 157 19.27 12.13 -6.84
CA THR A 157 18.06 12.42 -6.05
C THR A 157 17.18 11.18 -5.90
N PRO A 158 16.87 10.74 -4.66
CA PRO A 158 15.93 9.66 -4.41
C PRO A 158 14.49 10.11 -4.73
N ILE A 159 14.03 9.89 -5.97
CA ILE A 159 12.68 10.22 -6.40
C ILE A 159 11.77 9.01 -6.20
N GLY A 160 10.70 9.15 -5.41
CA GLY A 160 9.75 8.06 -5.19
C GLY A 160 10.27 6.91 -4.32
N ILE A 161 11.36 7.14 -3.56
CA ILE A 161 11.76 6.26 -2.46
C ILE A 161 11.14 6.76 -1.17
N PHE A 162 10.41 5.86 -0.54
CA PHE A 162 9.89 6.05 0.80
C PHE A 162 10.53 5.04 1.74
N LYS A 163 10.79 5.44 2.97
CA LYS A 163 11.11 4.50 4.05
C LYS A 163 9.94 4.43 5.02
N VAL A 164 9.64 3.24 5.51
CA VAL A 164 8.73 3.10 6.66
C VAL A 164 9.40 3.75 7.85
N LEU A 165 8.70 4.69 8.49
CA LEU A 165 9.20 5.30 9.70
C LEU A 165 9.24 4.20 10.76
N GLY A 166 10.45 3.86 11.20
CA GLY A 166 10.87 2.76 12.09
C GLY A 166 11.84 3.32 13.13
N GLU A 167 11.57 3.21 14.44
CA GLU A 167 12.67 3.32 15.41
C GLU A 167 13.18 1.90 15.58
N LEU A 168 14.25 1.58 14.87
CA LEU A 168 14.95 0.31 14.97
C LEU A 168 16.25 0.57 15.70
N SER A 169 16.49 -0.18 16.77
CA SER A 169 17.81 -0.26 17.38
C SER A 169 18.82 -0.87 16.40
N GLU A 170 20.12 -0.64 16.62
CA GLU A 170 21.17 -1.24 15.78
C GLU A 170 21.11 -2.78 15.78
N GLU A 171 20.78 -3.38 16.93
CA GLU A 171 20.62 -4.83 17.05
C GLU A 171 19.45 -5.35 16.19
N GLU A 172 18.29 -4.67 16.23
CA GLU A 172 17.15 -5.03 15.38
C GLU A 172 17.47 -4.85 13.90
N ARG A 173 18.26 -3.84 13.53
CA ARG A 173 18.72 -3.64 12.15
C ARG A 173 19.59 -4.79 11.69
N ASP A 174 20.58 -5.16 12.51
CA ASP A 174 21.50 -6.27 12.21
C ASP A 174 20.75 -7.60 12.09
N GLU A 175 19.76 -7.81 12.96
CA GLU A 175 18.93 -8.99 12.91
C GLU A 175 18.04 -9.04 11.68
N THR A 176 17.37 -7.93 11.31
CA THR A 176 16.58 -7.83 10.08
C THR A 176 17.44 -8.12 8.85
N VAL A 177 18.68 -7.60 8.80
CA VAL A 177 19.63 -7.87 7.70
C VAL A 177 20.04 -9.33 7.67
N ARG A 178 20.37 -9.93 8.83
CA ARG A 178 20.72 -11.35 8.95
C ARG A 178 19.57 -12.24 8.44
N GLU A 179 18.35 -12.01 8.91
CA GLU A 179 17.17 -12.78 8.49
C GLU A 179 16.88 -12.60 6.99
N ALA A 180 17.06 -11.40 6.44
CA ALA A 180 16.92 -11.15 5.00
C ALA A 180 17.97 -11.93 4.19
N LEU A 181 19.22 -11.95 4.63
CA LEU A 181 20.29 -12.73 3.98
C LEU A 181 20.05 -14.24 4.11
N GLU A 182 19.58 -14.73 5.25
CA GLU A 182 19.20 -16.14 5.43
C GLU A 182 18.07 -16.54 4.46
N LEU A 183 17.10 -15.65 4.23
CA LEU A 183 16.02 -15.90 3.28
C LEU A 183 16.56 -16.09 1.85
N THR A 184 17.61 -15.35 1.46
CA THR A 184 18.24 -15.48 0.13
C THR A 184 18.94 -16.82 -0.07
N GLN A 185 19.47 -17.43 1.00
CA GLN A 185 20.16 -18.73 0.93
C GLN A 185 19.23 -19.89 0.58
N HIS A 186 17.91 -19.68 0.64
CA HIS A 186 16.94 -20.69 0.22
C HIS A 186 16.70 -20.73 -1.28
N PHE A 187 17.37 -19.86 -2.06
CA PHE A 187 17.28 -19.78 -3.51
C PHE A 187 18.65 -20.09 -4.13
N ASP A 188 18.69 -20.83 -5.24
CA ASP A 188 19.92 -21.03 -6.02
C ASP A 188 20.24 -19.81 -6.90
N GLU A 189 21.34 -19.87 -7.64
CA GLU A 189 21.77 -18.82 -8.57
C GLU A 189 20.76 -18.52 -9.70
N HIS A 190 19.84 -19.46 -9.95
CA HIS A 190 18.75 -19.34 -10.91
C HIS A 190 17.42 -18.97 -10.24
N GLY A 191 17.43 -18.66 -8.95
CA GLY A 191 16.24 -18.30 -8.18
C GLY A 191 15.29 -19.46 -7.88
N LYS A 192 15.71 -20.72 -8.05
CA LYS A 192 14.90 -21.88 -7.65
C LYS A 192 15.07 -22.15 -6.16
N ILE A 193 13.97 -22.55 -5.51
CA ILE A 193 13.99 -22.86 -4.08
C ILE A 193 14.73 -24.18 -3.86
N VAL A 194 15.85 -24.13 -3.12
CA VAL A 194 16.76 -25.26 -2.84
C VAL A 194 16.20 -26.17 -1.73
N SER A 195 15.23 -25.70 -0.95
CA SER A 195 14.65 -26.47 0.15
C SER A 195 13.99 -27.78 -0.33
N GLU A 196 14.47 -28.90 0.23
CA GLU A 196 13.88 -30.24 0.03
C GLU A 196 12.53 -30.39 0.74
N CYS A 197 12.33 -29.69 1.87
CA CYS A 197 11.08 -29.71 2.61
C CYS A 197 9.94 -29.01 1.81
N PRO A 198 8.84 -29.71 1.48
CA PRO A 198 7.73 -29.14 0.69
C PRO A 198 7.01 -27.97 1.38
N GLU A 199 6.86 -28.04 2.70
CA GLU A 199 6.20 -26.99 3.49
C GLU A 199 7.02 -25.71 3.48
N LYS A 200 8.34 -25.84 3.69
CA LYS A 200 9.27 -24.73 3.63
C LYS A 200 9.28 -24.13 2.22
N ARG A 201 9.27 -24.96 1.17
CA ARG A 201 9.16 -24.48 -0.22
C ARG A 201 7.92 -23.62 -0.43
N LYS A 202 6.74 -24.07 0.03
CA LYS A 202 5.49 -23.31 -0.08
C LYS A 202 5.54 -21.98 0.68
N SER A 203 6.19 -21.96 1.84
CA SER A 203 6.34 -20.74 2.64
C SER A 203 7.31 -19.70 2.03
N LEU A 204 8.24 -20.16 1.18
CA LEU A 204 9.25 -19.32 0.52
C LEU A 204 8.80 -18.84 -0.86
N SER A 205 7.87 -19.58 -1.50
CA SER A 205 7.29 -19.18 -2.77
C SER A 205 6.52 -17.87 -2.64
N TYR A 206 6.91 -16.89 -3.45
CA TYR A 206 6.15 -15.66 -3.61
C TYR A 206 4.73 -15.97 -4.09
N GLN A 207 3.73 -15.35 -3.49
CA GLN A 207 2.35 -15.36 -4.00
C GLN A 207 1.78 -13.95 -3.88
N LEU A 208 0.96 -13.55 -4.85
CA LEU A 208 0.49 -12.15 -4.90
C LEU A 208 -0.27 -11.76 -3.63
N PHE A 209 -1.10 -12.68 -3.12
CA PHE A 209 -1.97 -12.46 -1.97
C PHE A 209 -1.32 -12.82 -0.63
N PHE A 210 -0.22 -13.58 -0.64
CA PHE A 210 0.47 -14.05 0.58
C PHE A 210 1.93 -14.33 0.27
N ASN A 211 2.86 -14.02 1.19
CA ASN A 211 4.30 -14.12 0.96
C ASN A 211 4.81 -13.26 -0.22
N ASN A 212 4.16 -12.12 -0.50
CA ASN A 212 4.71 -11.13 -1.43
C ASN A 212 5.83 -10.28 -0.77
N CYS A 213 6.38 -9.29 -1.50
CA CYS A 213 7.42 -8.39 -1.00
C CYS A 213 7.02 -7.69 0.30
N GLU A 214 5.76 -7.26 0.42
CA GLU A 214 5.26 -6.59 1.62
C GLU A 214 5.21 -7.55 2.81
N HIS A 215 4.76 -8.79 2.61
CA HIS A 215 4.76 -9.81 3.65
C HIS A 215 6.17 -10.11 4.13
N ALA A 216 7.12 -10.31 3.21
CA ALA A 216 8.52 -10.53 3.59
C ALA A 216 9.08 -9.34 4.36
N ALA A 217 8.90 -8.12 3.85
CA ALA A 217 9.42 -6.93 4.51
C ALA A 217 8.82 -6.74 5.91
N PHE A 218 7.50 -6.94 6.09
CA PHE A 218 6.88 -6.85 7.41
C PHE A 218 7.23 -8.00 8.34
N LYS A 219 7.42 -9.22 7.82
CA LYS A 219 7.87 -10.36 8.61
C LYS A 219 9.29 -10.15 9.14
N LEU A 220 10.19 -9.62 8.30
CA LEU A 220 11.57 -9.30 8.66
C LEU A 220 11.66 -8.07 9.59
N SER A 221 10.65 -7.19 9.52
CA SER A 221 10.57 -5.95 10.26
C SER A 221 9.79 -6.12 11.57
N ARG A 222 10.50 -6.48 12.64
CA ARG A 222 9.94 -6.83 13.96
C ARG A 222 9.01 -5.79 14.57
N HIS A 223 9.16 -4.51 14.22
CA HIS A 223 8.33 -3.44 14.75
C HIS A 223 6.88 -3.48 14.25
N THR A 224 6.61 -4.12 13.10
CA THR A 224 5.25 -4.18 12.57
C THR A 224 4.47 -5.38 13.12
N ARG A 225 5.15 -6.51 13.39
CA ARG A 225 4.54 -7.80 13.77
C ARG A 225 3.34 -8.19 12.89
N ARG A 226 3.34 -7.75 11.62
CA ARG A 226 2.21 -7.93 10.72
C ARG A 226 2.47 -9.08 9.78
N GLU A 227 1.54 -10.02 9.80
CA GLU A 227 1.57 -11.18 8.92
C GLU A 227 0.75 -10.97 7.64
N VAL A 228 -0.07 -9.91 7.58
CA VAL A 228 -0.96 -9.65 6.44
C VAL A 228 -0.53 -8.37 5.75
N SER A 229 -0.45 -8.41 4.42
CA SER A 229 -0.21 -7.26 3.55
C SER A 229 -1.43 -6.30 3.50
N PRO A 230 -1.28 -5.06 4.00
CA PRO A 230 -2.17 -3.94 3.72
C PRO A 230 -2.55 -3.74 2.26
N GLN A 231 -1.59 -3.83 1.32
CA GLN A 231 -1.91 -3.65 -0.08
C GLN A 231 -2.86 -4.72 -0.56
N VAL A 232 -2.63 -5.99 -0.20
CA VAL A 232 -3.52 -7.09 -0.56
C VAL A 232 -4.93 -6.84 -0.01
N ALA A 233 -5.06 -6.45 1.26
CA ALA A 233 -6.36 -6.12 1.84
C ALA A 233 -7.05 -4.96 1.08
N ARG A 234 -6.30 -3.90 0.75
CA ARG A 234 -6.81 -2.77 -0.06
C ARG A 234 -7.21 -3.21 -1.47
N TYR A 235 -6.46 -4.10 -2.10
CA TYR A 235 -6.75 -4.62 -3.42
C TYR A 235 -8.01 -5.46 -3.44
N LEU A 236 -8.14 -6.41 -2.52
CA LEU A 236 -9.33 -7.25 -2.38
C LEU A 236 -10.57 -6.39 -2.08
N TRP A 237 -10.43 -5.39 -1.22
CA TRP A 237 -11.51 -4.42 -0.97
C TRP A 237 -11.88 -3.62 -2.21
N THR A 238 -10.88 -3.12 -2.95
CA THR A 238 -11.10 -2.36 -4.19
C THR A 238 -11.80 -3.22 -5.24
N LEU A 239 -11.38 -4.48 -5.39
CA LEU A 239 -12.01 -5.44 -6.29
C LEU A 239 -13.46 -5.74 -5.86
N ALA A 240 -13.70 -6.02 -4.58
CA ALA A 240 -15.04 -6.25 -4.06
C ALA A 240 -15.95 -5.03 -4.33
N ARG A 241 -15.46 -3.81 -4.07
CA ARG A 241 -16.17 -2.57 -4.39
C ARG A 241 -16.49 -2.46 -5.87
N TRP A 242 -15.55 -2.76 -6.76
CA TRP A 242 -15.78 -2.70 -8.22
C TRP A 242 -16.84 -3.70 -8.65
N ILE A 243 -16.88 -4.90 -8.07
CA ILE A 243 -17.93 -5.89 -8.35
C ILE A 243 -19.30 -5.36 -7.91
N VAL A 244 -19.41 -4.83 -6.69
CA VAL A 244 -20.68 -4.28 -6.19
C VAL A 244 -21.13 -3.05 -7.01
N GLN A 245 -20.19 -2.18 -7.40
CA GLN A 245 -20.48 -1.06 -8.29
C GLN A 245 -20.84 -1.52 -9.72
N GLY A 246 -20.27 -2.61 -10.20
CA GLY A 246 -20.69 -3.24 -11.46
C GLY A 246 -22.15 -3.68 -11.42
N ILE A 247 -22.60 -4.27 -10.31
CA ILE A 247 -24.03 -4.58 -10.07
C ILE A 247 -24.87 -3.30 -10.07
N SER A 248 -24.39 -2.22 -9.44
CA SER A 248 -25.11 -0.94 -9.42
C SER A 248 -25.32 -0.35 -10.83
N CYS A 249 -24.38 -0.58 -11.75
CA CYS A 249 -24.51 -0.14 -13.14
C CYS A 249 -25.67 -0.85 -13.86
N LEU A 250 -25.99 -2.10 -13.48
CA LEU A 250 -27.15 -2.82 -14.00
C LEU A 250 -28.46 -2.16 -13.55
N TYR A 251 -28.53 -1.68 -12.30
CA TYR A 251 -29.69 -0.93 -11.82
C TYR A 251 -29.86 0.40 -12.54
N LEU A 252 -28.77 1.12 -12.83
CA LEU A 252 -28.84 2.33 -13.66
C LEU A 252 -29.31 2.05 -15.09
N ALA A 253 -28.82 0.97 -15.71
CA ALA A 253 -29.27 0.57 -17.03
C ALA A 253 -30.77 0.19 -17.04
N ALA A 254 -31.23 -0.47 -15.97
CA ALA A 254 -32.63 -0.82 -15.80
C ALA A 254 -33.56 0.41 -15.67
N LEU A 255 -33.05 1.56 -15.23
CA LEU A 255 -33.83 2.82 -15.14
C LEU A 255 -34.10 3.46 -16.51
N VAL A 256 -33.25 3.22 -17.52
CA VAL A 256 -33.35 3.90 -18.83
C VAL A 256 -34.71 3.70 -19.52
N PRO A 257 -35.26 2.46 -19.63
CA PRO A 257 -36.56 2.27 -20.26
C PRO A 257 -37.71 2.98 -19.53
N TYR A 258 -37.65 3.07 -18.19
CA TYR A 258 -38.68 3.74 -17.40
C TYR A 258 -38.69 5.24 -17.65
N TYR A 259 -37.51 5.87 -17.65
CA TYR A 259 -37.43 7.31 -17.93
C TYR A 259 -37.75 7.63 -19.40
N ALA A 260 -37.34 6.76 -20.34
CA ALA A 260 -37.71 6.90 -21.74
C ALA A 260 -39.23 6.84 -21.95
N ALA A 261 -39.93 5.96 -21.22
CA ALA A 261 -41.40 5.85 -21.28
C ALA A 261 -42.13 7.07 -20.66
N GLN A 262 -41.49 7.81 -19.75
CA GLN A 262 -42.06 9.00 -19.13
C GLN A 262 -41.86 10.27 -19.96
N THR A 263 -40.89 10.29 -20.88
CA THR A 263 -40.72 11.39 -21.84
C THR A 263 -41.80 11.31 -22.93
N PRO A 264 -42.77 12.26 -22.98
CA PRO A 264 -43.82 12.23 -23.98
C PRO A 264 -43.22 12.36 -25.39
N PRO A 265 -43.54 11.44 -26.33
CA PRO A 265 -43.05 11.50 -27.70
C PRO A 265 -43.74 12.67 -28.42
N GLY A 266 -43.05 13.80 -28.55
CA GLY A 266 -43.54 14.90 -29.41
C GLY A 266 -43.31 16.33 -28.96
N HIS A 267 -42.66 16.59 -27.81
CA HIS A 267 -42.23 17.97 -27.51
C HIS A 267 -40.80 18.20 -28.01
N PRO A 268 -40.61 18.87 -29.17
CA PRO A 268 -39.29 19.32 -29.58
C PRO A 268 -38.75 20.27 -28.50
N SER A 269 -37.68 19.85 -27.82
CA SER A 269 -36.78 20.69 -27.00
C SER A 269 -37.38 22.03 -26.57
N VAL A 270 -38.37 22.00 -25.69
CA VAL A 270 -39.05 23.21 -25.22
C VAL A 270 -38.09 23.94 -24.30
N SER A 271 -37.75 25.17 -24.69
CA SER A 271 -37.08 26.18 -23.91
C SER A 271 -37.70 26.25 -22.51
N VAL A 272 -36.87 26.02 -21.49
CA VAL A 272 -37.22 26.03 -20.07
C VAL A 272 -37.91 27.35 -19.72
N THR A 273 -39.23 27.34 -19.70
CA THR A 273 -40.04 28.37 -19.06
C THR A 273 -40.68 27.71 -17.84
N SER A 274 -40.24 28.18 -16.68
CA SER A 274 -40.48 27.65 -15.35
C SER A 274 -41.93 27.82 -14.91
N SER A 275 -42.75 26.76 -14.90
CA SER A 275 -43.95 26.73 -14.04
C SER A 275 -44.54 25.34 -13.73
N HIS A 276 -43.88 24.23 -14.05
CA HIS A 276 -44.38 22.92 -13.64
C HIS A 276 -44.03 22.64 -12.16
N GLN A 277 -44.95 23.04 -11.28
CA GLN A 277 -45.01 22.51 -9.91
C GLN A 277 -45.20 20.99 -9.99
N PRO A 278 -44.36 20.18 -9.34
CA PRO A 278 -44.63 18.76 -9.20
C PRO A 278 -45.96 18.57 -8.47
N PRO A 279 -46.84 17.64 -8.90
CA PRO A 279 -48.06 17.33 -8.16
C PRO A 279 -47.66 16.93 -6.74
N GLY A 280 -48.07 17.73 -5.76
CA GLY A 280 -47.70 17.52 -4.36
C GLY A 280 -48.15 16.14 -3.87
N LEU A 281 -47.40 15.55 -2.95
CA LEU A 281 -47.67 14.25 -2.29
C LEU A 281 -49.13 14.09 -1.79
N ALA A 282 -49.86 15.19 -1.61
CA ALA A 282 -51.27 15.19 -1.27
C ALA A 282 -52.20 14.54 -2.31
N SER A 283 -51.83 14.47 -3.60
CA SER A 283 -52.66 13.79 -4.62
C SER A 283 -52.57 12.27 -4.58
N LEU A 284 -51.52 11.71 -3.95
CA LEU A 284 -51.36 10.26 -3.75
C LEU A 284 -52.29 9.71 -2.66
N PHE A 285 -52.79 10.57 -1.77
CA PHE A 285 -53.69 10.20 -0.69
C PHE A 285 -55.08 10.81 -0.87
N ARG A 286 -55.61 10.79 -2.10
CA ARG A 286 -57.01 11.18 -2.31
C ARG A 286 -57.88 10.11 -1.62
N PRO A 287 -58.63 10.46 -0.54
CA PRO A 287 -59.48 9.49 0.13
C PRO A 287 -60.53 9.03 -0.87
N ALA A 288 -60.58 7.72 -1.08
CA ALA A 288 -61.57 7.08 -1.92
C ALA A 288 -62.97 7.48 -1.45
N GLY A 289 -63.81 7.89 -2.39
CA GLY A 289 -65.20 8.20 -2.12
C GLY A 289 -65.93 7.02 -1.45
N PRO A 290 -67.04 7.31 -0.75
CA PRO A 290 -67.69 6.32 0.10
C PRO A 290 -68.34 5.19 -0.70
N ALA A 291 -68.04 3.97 -0.26
CA ALA A 291 -68.82 2.74 -0.31
C ALA A 291 -69.21 2.17 -1.70
N GLY A 292 -68.51 1.12 -2.13
CA GLY A 292 -69.05 0.18 -3.11
C GLY A 292 -68.11 -0.97 -3.43
N GLU A 293 -66.91 -0.65 -3.91
CA GLU A 293 -65.91 -1.65 -4.28
C GLU A 293 -64.57 -1.13 -3.79
N GLY A 294 -63.94 -1.85 -2.86
CA GLY A 294 -62.70 -1.42 -2.22
C GLY A 294 -61.67 -1.12 -3.31
N PRO A 295 -61.14 0.12 -3.39
CA PRO A 295 -60.01 0.37 -4.27
C PRO A 295 -58.85 -0.42 -3.66
N LEU A 296 -58.60 -1.61 -4.21
CA LEU A 296 -57.28 -2.17 -4.18
C LEU A 296 -56.37 -1.03 -4.62
N VAL A 297 -55.57 -0.55 -3.68
CA VAL A 297 -54.52 0.42 -3.95
C VAL A 297 -53.59 -0.31 -4.91
N GLU A 298 -53.88 -0.22 -6.21
CA GLU A 298 -52.92 -0.50 -7.27
C GLU A 298 -51.87 0.58 -7.10
N VAL A 299 -50.94 0.34 -6.17
CA VAL A 299 -49.61 0.92 -6.25
C VAL A 299 -49.10 0.48 -7.61
N SER A 300 -49.30 1.34 -8.61
CA SER A 300 -48.96 0.99 -9.98
C SER A 300 -47.49 0.63 -9.97
N ILE A 301 -47.21 -0.61 -10.38
CA ILE A 301 -45.87 -1.21 -10.47
C ILE A 301 -44.90 -0.26 -11.21
N GLN A 302 -45.43 0.61 -12.06
CA GLN A 302 -44.72 1.67 -12.79
C GLN A 302 -44.01 2.70 -11.88
N TRP A 303 -44.52 2.98 -10.68
CA TRP A 303 -43.88 3.89 -9.73
C TRP A 303 -42.93 3.18 -8.77
N PHE A 304 -43.25 1.93 -8.42
CA PHE A 304 -42.45 1.16 -7.48
C PHE A 304 -41.09 0.75 -8.07
N LEU A 305 -41.06 0.30 -9.33
CA LEU A 305 -39.84 -0.19 -9.98
C LEU A 305 -38.71 0.84 -10.06
N PRO A 306 -38.92 2.09 -10.53
CA PRO A 306 -37.84 3.08 -10.57
C PRO A 306 -37.33 3.43 -9.17
N LEU A 307 -38.22 3.58 -8.18
CA LEU A 307 -37.83 3.82 -6.79
C LEU A 307 -37.01 2.66 -6.22
N PHE A 308 -37.40 1.42 -6.52
CA PHE A 308 -36.67 0.23 -6.11
C PHE A 308 -35.27 0.22 -6.73
N PHE A 309 -35.12 0.46 -8.04
CA PHE A 309 -33.82 0.49 -8.69
C PHE A 309 -32.92 1.65 -8.21
N GLU A 310 -33.49 2.83 -7.96
CA GLU A 310 -32.75 3.95 -7.34
C GLU A 310 -32.26 3.58 -5.94
N LEU A 311 -33.12 2.97 -5.10
CA LEU A 311 -32.73 2.51 -3.77
C LEU A 311 -31.63 1.45 -3.84
N MET A 312 -31.79 0.42 -4.67
CA MET A 312 -30.79 -0.64 -4.85
C MET A 312 -29.47 -0.09 -5.39
N TYR A 313 -29.52 0.88 -6.29
CA TYR A 313 -28.35 1.61 -6.75
C TYR A 313 -27.62 2.29 -5.58
N HIS A 314 -28.32 3.06 -4.74
CA HIS A 314 -27.68 3.75 -3.62
C HIS A 314 -27.10 2.78 -2.58
N LEU A 315 -27.77 1.66 -2.32
CA LEU A 315 -27.28 0.61 -1.43
C LEU A 315 -26.00 -0.08 -1.95
N THR A 316 -25.82 -0.15 -3.28
CA THR A 316 -24.69 -0.84 -3.92
C THR A 316 -23.57 0.11 -4.38
N ALA A 317 -23.85 1.38 -4.64
CA ALA A 317 -22.86 2.36 -5.10
C ALA A 317 -22.51 3.41 -4.04
N SER A 318 -23.50 4.21 -3.62
CA SER A 318 -23.28 5.41 -2.82
C SER A 318 -22.95 5.08 -1.36
N LEU A 319 -23.76 4.23 -0.72
CA LEU A 319 -23.63 3.89 0.70
C LEU A 319 -22.29 3.17 1.02
N PRO A 320 -21.84 2.16 0.24
CA PRO A 320 -20.56 1.51 0.51
C PRO A 320 -19.36 2.47 0.42
N VAL A 321 -19.40 3.42 -0.52
CA VAL A 321 -18.34 4.43 -0.67
C VAL A 321 -18.36 5.42 0.50
N TYR A 322 -19.54 5.89 0.91
CA TYR A 322 -19.68 6.74 2.10
C TYR A 322 -19.15 6.06 3.36
N LEU A 323 -19.60 4.82 3.62
CA LEU A 323 -19.17 4.05 4.79
C LEU A 323 -17.67 3.76 4.77
N TYR A 324 -17.10 3.46 3.60
CA TYR A 324 -15.66 3.28 3.43
C TYR A 324 -14.88 4.51 3.90
N TRP A 325 -15.21 5.70 3.38
CA TRP A 325 -14.51 6.94 3.75
C TRP A 325 -14.71 7.32 5.21
N PHE A 326 -15.91 7.10 5.76
CA PHE A 326 -16.18 7.33 7.18
C PHE A 326 -15.33 6.41 8.08
N ILE A 327 -15.32 5.10 7.78
CA ILE A 327 -14.54 4.12 8.55
C ILE A 327 -13.04 4.41 8.43
N THR A 328 -12.54 4.72 7.23
CA THR A 328 -11.14 5.12 7.04
C THR A 328 -10.79 6.36 7.84
N LEU A 329 -11.64 7.39 7.86
CA LEU A 329 -11.41 8.59 8.66
C LEU A 329 -11.30 8.25 10.16
N VAL A 330 -12.24 7.46 10.69
CA VAL A 330 -12.20 7.03 12.10
C VAL A 330 -10.93 6.25 12.40
N ARG A 331 -10.55 5.30 11.54
CA ARG A 331 -9.32 4.52 11.67
C ARG A 331 -8.08 5.40 11.68
N VAL A 332 -7.97 6.33 10.74
CA VAL A 332 -6.87 7.30 10.65
C VAL A 332 -6.77 8.09 11.95
N VAL A 333 -7.89 8.65 12.45
CA VAL A 333 -7.90 9.46 13.68
C VAL A 333 -7.41 8.65 14.87
N VAL A 334 -7.94 7.43 15.05
CA VAL A 334 -7.54 6.53 16.15
C VAL A 334 -6.06 6.15 16.03
N ASN A 335 -5.62 5.69 14.87
CA ASN A 335 -4.26 5.24 14.64
C ASN A 335 -3.23 6.36 14.80
N LEU A 336 -3.50 7.53 14.22
CA LEU A 336 -2.62 8.69 14.37
C LEU A 336 -2.53 9.13 15.83
N THR A 337 -3.62 9.02 16.59
CA THR A 337 -3.63 9.36 18.02
C THR A 337 -2.71 8.42 18.80
N HIS A 338 -2.75 7.11 18.54
CA HIS A 338 -1.81 6.16 19.15
C HIS A 338 -0.35 6.40 18.74
N GLN A 339 -0.11 6.91 17.53
CA GLN A 339 1.22 7.20 17.02
C GLN A 339 1.70 8.63 17.27
N ARG A 340 0.91 9.45 17.97
CA ARG A 340 1.20 10.88 18.19
C ARG A 340 2.55 11.11 18.86
N ALA A 341 2.89 10.31 19.87
CA ALA A 341 4.17 10.40 20.58
C ALA A 341 5.37 10.23 19.63
N ARG A 342 5.23 9.30 18.67
CA ARG A 342 6.26 8.95 17.70
C ARG A 342 6.37 9.95 16.55
N LEU A 343 5.24 10.39 16.03
CA LEU A 343 5.16 11.39 14.95
C LEU A 343 5.61 12.79 15.40
N GLY A 344 5.45 13.06 16.69
CA GLY A 344 5.39 14.40 17.25
C GLY A 344 4.12 15.14 16.82
N GLU A 345 3.82 16.22 17.54
CA GLU A 345 2.63 17.06 17.31
C GLU A 345 2.49 17.52 15.86
N GLU A 346 3.58 17.98 15.25
CA GLU A 346 3.55 18.51 13.89
C GLU A 346 3.28 17.43 12.84
N GLY A 347 3.84 16.22 13.03
CA GLY A 347 3.58 15.09 12.14
C GLY A 347 2.15 14.61 12.26
N TYR A 348 1.66 14.51 13.50
CA TYR A 348 0.28 14.16 13.82
C TYR A 348 -0.73 15.12 13.16
N HIS A 349 -0.62 16.42 13.42
CA HIS A 349 -1.55 17.41 12.87
C HIS A 349 -1.48 17.51 11.34
N HIS A 350 -0.29 17.40 10.75
CA HIS A 350 -0.16 17.36 9.29
C HIS A 350 -0.90 16.16 8.69
N LEU A 351 -0.66 14.95 9.19
CA LEU A 351 -1.31 13.74 8.68
C LEU A 351 -2.81 13.77 8.94
N LEU A 352 -3.24 14.23 10.12
CA LEU A 352 -4.66 14.36 10.44
C LEU A 352 -5.36 15.32 9.49
N ALA A 353 -4.78 16.49 9.23
CA ALA A 353 -5.34 17.48 8.31
C ALA A 353 -5.38 16.96 6.86
N LYS A 354 -4.31 16.29 6.42
CA LYS A 354 -4.22 15.72 5.07
C LYS A 354 -5.23 14.58 4.88
N GLU A 355 -5.28 13.62 5.78
CA GLU A 355 -6.16 12.47 5.61
C GLU A 355 -7.62 12.80 5.93
N GLY A 356 -7.87 13.73 6.86
CA GLY A 356 -9.18 14.34 7.06
C GLY A 356 -9.65 15.10 5.82
N GLY A 357 -8.75 15.89 5.21
CA GLY A 357 -9.00 16.55 3.93
C GLY A 357 -9.28 15.56 2.81
N ARG A 358 -8.56 14.43 2.74
CA ARG A 358 -8.80 13.36 1.76
C ARG A 358 -10.21 12.78 1.91
N ALA A 359 -10.61 12.42 3.14
CA ALA A 359 -11.93 11.87 3.41
C ALA A 359 -13.05 12.86 3.06
N VAL A 360 -12.89 14.14 3.39
CA VAL A 360 -13.90 15.17 3.10
C VAL A 360 -13.96 15.49 1.60
N ILE A 361 -12.82 15.74 0.96
CA ILE A 361 -12.78 16.19 -0.44
C ILE A 361 -12.96 15.01 -1.39
N ALA A 362 -12.07 14.02 -1.34
CA ALA A 362 -12.18 12.86 -2.25
C ALA A 362 -13.39 11.99 -1.90
N GLY A 363 -13.63 11.75 -0.60
CA GLY A 363 -14.78 10.98 -0.15
C GLY A 363 -16.10 11.69 -0.38
N GLY A 364 -16.24 12.93 0.07
CA GLY A 364 -17.44 13.74 -0.16
C GLY A 364 -17.75 13.93 -1.65
N PHE A 365 -16.73 14.26 -2.48
CA PHE A 365 -16.92 14.41 -3.92
C PHE A 365 -17.35 13.10 -4.59
N SER A 366 -16.67 11.98 -4.30
CA SER A 366 -17.03 10.68 -4.90
C SER A 366 -18.43 10.23 -4.47
N THR A 367 -18.81 10.38 -3.19
CA THR A 367 -20.17 10.09 -2.73
C THR A 367 -21.20 10.98 -3.41
N LEU A 368 -20.96 12.30 -3.52
CA LEU A 368 -21.87 13.23 -4.19
C LEU A 368 -22.10 12.86 -5.66
N VAL A 369 -21.01 12.62 -6.40
CA VAL A 369 -21.07 12.20 -7.81
C VAL A 369 -21.93 10.95 -7.94
N LEU A 370 -21.70 9.93 -7.11
CA LEU A 370 -22.48 8.69 -7.12
C LEU A 370 -23.96 8.94 -6.79
N VAL A 371 -24.27 9.74 -5.77
CA VAL A 371 -25.67 10.07 -5.41
C VAL A 371 -26.40 10.75 -6.57
N CYS A 372 -25.73 11.54 -7.40
CA CYS A 372 -26.34 12.22 -8.54
C CYS A 372 -26.52 11.34 -9.79
N MET A 373 -25.97 10.11 -9.85
CA MET A 373 -25.99 9.31 -11.08
C MET A 373 -27.39 8.88 -11.54
N PRO A 374 -28.34 8.47 -10.68
CA PRO A 374 -29.69 8.16 -11.14
C PRO A 374 -30.37 9.38 -11.76
N TYR A 375 -30.16 10.57 -11.17
CA TYR A 375 -30.66 11.83 -11.73
C TYR A 375 -30.02 12.17 -13.09
N PHE A 376 -28.71 11.93 -13.24
CA PHE A 376 -28.02 12.07 -14.52
C PHE A 376 -28.62 11.14 -15.59
N VAL A 377 -28.88 9.87 -15.24
CA VAL A 377 -29.53 8.91 -16.15
C VAL A 377 -30.95 9.35 -16.50
N ARG A 378 -31.71 9.88 -15.53
CA ARG A 378 -33.05 10.44 -15.75
C ARG A 378 -33.05 11.59 -16.74
N LEU A 379 -32.07 12.50 -16.65
CA LEU A 379 -31.98 13.65 -17.53
C LEU A 379 -31.48 13.32 -18.94
N THR A 380 -30.52 12.41 -19.04
CA THR A 380 -29.77 12.17 -20.29
C THR A 380 -30.15 10.89 -21.02
N GLY A 381 -30.75 9.92 -20.32
CA GLY A 381 -30.94 8.56 -20.82
C GLY A 381 -29.63 7.78 -21.03
N ARG A 382 -28.47 8.30 -20.58
CA ARG A 382 -27.13 7.73 -20.83
C ARG A 382 -26.60 6.91 -19.65
N ALA A 383 -27.04 5.66 -19.52
CA ALA A 383 -26.52 4.75 -18.50
C ALA A 383 -25.06 4.30 -18.74
N ASP A 384 -24.60 4.32 -19.99
CA ASP A 384 -23.23 3.98 -20.38
C ASP A 384 -22.20 4.92 -19.76
N TRP A 385 -22.42 6.24 -19.90
CA TRP A 385 -21.56 7.24 -19.26
C TRP A 385 -21.66 7.20 -17.73
N ALA A 386 -22.87 7.00 -17.21
CA ALA A 386 -23.06 6.85 -15.77
C ALA A 386 -22.26 5.67 -15.22
N ALA A 387 -22.20 4.53 -15.93
CA ALA A 387 -21.41 3.37 -15.52
C ALA A 387 -19.90 3.67 -15.47
N VAL A 388 -19.36 4.36 -16.47
CA VAL A 388 -17.94 4.80 -16.48
C VAL A 388 -17.65 5.69 -15.27
N VAL A 389 -18.53 6.66 -14.99
CA VAL A 389 -18.39 7.55 -13.83
C VAL A 389 -18.48 6.78 -12.52
N VAL A 390 -19.42 5.84 -12.39
CA VAL A 390 -19.60 5.03 -11.17
C VAL A 390 -18.33 4.22 -10.83
N LEU A 391 -17.72 3.60 -11.84
CA LEU A 391 -16.50 2.80 -11.66
C LEU A 391 -15.26 3.68 -11.42
N GLY A 392 -15.20 4.84 -12.09
CA GLY A 392 -14.04 5.74 -12.06
C GLY A 392 -14.03 6.78 -10.94
N ALA A 393 -15.19 7.16 -10.37
CA ALA A 393 -15.30 8.33 -9.49
C ALA A 393 -14.37 8.26 -8.27
N VAL A 394 -14.32 7.11 -7.59
CA VAL A 394 -13.49 6.94 -6.39
C VAL A 394 -11.99 7.01 -6.68
N PRO A 395 -11.41 6.17 -7.57
CA PRO A 395 -9.97 6.25 -7.86
C PRO A 395 -9.56 7.59 -8.48
N PHE A 396 -10.43 8.19 -9.30
CA PHE A 396 -10.19 9.52 -9.85
C PHE A 396 -10.14 10.59 -8.77
N ALA A 397 -11.11 10.60 -7.85
CA ALA A 397 -11.14 11.56 -6.74
C ALA A 397 -9.94 11.42 -5.80
N ASP A 398 -9.54 10.19 -5.46
CA ASP A 398 -8.35 9.93 -4.61
C ASP A 398 -7.05 10.40 -5.31
N ALA A 399 -6.90 10.09 -6.60
CA ALA A 399 -5.77 10.54 -7.41
C ALA A 399 -5.69 12.07 -7.54
N CYS A 400 -6.81 12.72 -7.84
CA CYS A 400 -6.88 14.19 -7.90
C CYS A 400 -6.54 14.81 -6.55
N TYR A 401 -7.05 14.27 -5.44
CA TYR A 401 -6.72 14.76 -4.12
C TYR A 401 -5.23 14.59 -3.80
N GLY A 402 -4.65 13.41 -4.05
CA GLY A 402 -3.22 13.15 -3.86
C GLY A 402 -2.35 14.16 -4.59
N PHE A 403 -2.64 14.37 -5.89
CA PHE A 403 -1.95 15.36 -6.71
C PHE A 403 -2.10 16.79 -6.16
N LEU A 404 -3.32 17.23 -5.85
CA LEU A 404 -3.57 18.58 -5.35
C LEU A 404 -2.95 18.82 -3.97
N ALA A 405 -2.99 17.84 -3.08
CA ALA A 405 -2.36 17.93 -1.76
C ALA A 405 -0.83 18.06 -1.88
N GLN A 406 -0.21 17.26 -2.75
CA GLN A 406 1.23 17.35 -3.00
C GLN A 406 1.62 18.65 -3.71
N LEU A 407 0.78 19.13 -4.65
CA LEU A 407 0.94 20.44 -5.28
C LEU A 407 0.92 21.55 -4.23
N ALA A 408 -0.06 21.53 -3.33
CA ALA A 408 -0.20 22.52 -2.26
C ALA A 408 1.00 22.49 -1.31
N VAL A 409 1.45 21.30 -0.87
CA VAL A 409 2.64 21.15 -0.02
C VAL A 409 3.88 21.76 -0.69
N ARG A 410 4.11 21.48 -1.98
CA ARG A 410 5.26 22.01 -2.73
C ARG A 410 5.14 23.51 -2.95
N ALA A 411 3.96 24.02 -3.29
CA ALA A 411 3.71 25.45 -3.44
C ALA A 411 3.95 26.20 -2.12
N LEU A 412 3.45 25.69 -1.00
CA LEU A 412 3.69 26.25 0.34
C LEU A 412 5.19 26.24 0.68
N TYR A 413 5.89 25.15 0.33
CA TYR A 413 7.34 25.10 0.51
C TYR A 413 8.08 26.17 -0.30
N LEU A 414 7.68 26.40 -1.55
CA LEU A 414 8.28 27.42 -2.42
C LEU A 414 7.98 28.84 -1.94
N ILE A 415 6.75 29.13 -1.50
CA ILE A 415 6.29 30.47 -1.12
C ILE A 415 6.72 30.84 0.31
N LEU A 416 6.57 29.91 1.26
CA LEU A 416 6.75 30.17 2.69
C LEU A 416 8.07 29.56 3.25
N GLY A 417 8.83 28.84 2.42
CA GLY A 417 10.00 28.09 2.86
C GLY A 417 9.66 26.85 3.71
N GLY A 418 8.39 26.47 3.79
CA GLY A 418 7.89 25.37 4.62
C GLY A 418 6.37 25.21 4.55
N VAL A 419 5.85 24.15 5.17
CA VAL A 419 4.41 23.90 5.27
C VAL A 419 3.90 24.41 6.61
N PRO A 420 2.93 25.35 6.63
CA PRO A 420 2.28 25.78 7.86
C PRO A 420 1.46 24.62 8.43
N VAL A 421 1.75 24.27 9.68
CA VAL A 421 1.01 23.27 10.45
C VAL A 421 0.32 24.01 11.60
N ALA A 422 -1.01 23.98 11.61
CA ALA A 422 -1.79 24.49 12.72
C ALA A 422 -1.64 23.52 13.90
N LEU A 423 -1.10 24.02 15.01
CA LEU A 423 -1.02 23.30 16.27
C LEU A 423 -2.05 23.85 17.22
N PHE A 424 -2.83 22.96 17.81
CA PHE A 424 -3.80 23.30 18.83
C PHE A 424 -3.17 22.91 20.17
N GLU A 425 -2.71 23.90 20.93
CA GLU A 425 -2.18 23.65 22.26
C GLU A 425 -3.38 23.62 23.22
N ASP A 426 -3.78 22.42 23.66
CA ASP A 426 -4.72 22.33 24.78
C ASP A 426 -3.98 22.74 26.05
N ALA A 427 -4.36 23.89 26.62
CA ALA A 427 -3.77 24.40 27.85
C ALA A 427 -3.79 23.34 28.97
N ARG A 428 -4.84 22.49 29.00
CA ARG A 428 -4.97 21.39 29.97
C ARG A 428 -3.90 20.33 29.79
N MET A 429 -3.58 19.94 28.55
CA MET A 429 -2.52 18.97 28.29
C MET A 429 -1.15 19.51 28.72
N LYS A 430 -0.92 20.82 28.55
CA LYS A 430 0.34 21.42 28.97
C LYS A 430 0.50 21.37 30.49
N ASP A 431 -0.55 21.71 31.22
CA ASP A 431 -0.58 21.63 32.68
C ASP A 431 -0.42 20.18 33.17
N GLU A 432 -1.10 19.22 32.54
CA GLU A 432 -0.97 17.79 32.86
C GLU A 432 0.44 17.24 32.57
N VAL A 433 1.05 17.62 31.44
CA VAL A 433 2.42 17.20 31.10
C VAL A 433 3.43 17.84 32.06
N GLU A 434 3.25 19.11 32.40
CA GLU A 434 4.12 19.79 33.36
C GLU A 434 3.94 19.22 34.77
N GLN A 435 2.71 18.90 35.17
CA GLN A 435 2.41 18.22 36.43
C GLN A 435 3.03 16.82 36.46
N ARG A 436 2.84 16.00 35.43
CA ARG A 436 3.52 14.70 35.32
C ARG A 436 5.03 14.82 35.33
N ARG A 437 5.59 15.86 34.73
CA ARG A 437 7.03 16.11 34.75
C ARG A 437 7.52 16.51 36.14
N LYS A 438 6.72 17.26 36.90
CA LYS A 438 6.98 17.56 38.32
C LYS A 438 6.90 16.28 39.15
N GLU A 439 5.86 15.46 38.98
CA GLU A 439 5.68 14.19 39.67
C GLU A 439 6.81 13.19 39.37
N VAL A 440 7.20 13.03 38.09
CA VAL A 440 8.31 12.14 37.69
C VAL A 440 9.67 12.72 38.07
N GLY A 441 9.84 14.05 37.97
CA GLY A 441 11.06 14.73 38.37
C GLY A 441 11.32 14.65 39.88
N GLU A 442 10.26 14.73 40.70
CA GLU A 442 10.31 14.54 42.15
C GLU A 442 10.49 13.06 42.52
N ALA A 443 9.84 12.13 41.79
CA ALA A 443 10.02 10.69 42.00
C ALA A 443 11.43 10.21 41.61
N ALA A 444 12.05 10.81 40.59
CA ALA A 444 13.42 10.51 40.17
C ALA A 444 14.49 11.14 41.07
N PHE A 445 14.12 12.05 41.97
CA PHE A 445 15.03 12.75 42.90
C PHE A 445 14.73 12.51 44.38
N SER A 446 13.78 11.64 44.74
CA SER A 446 13.66 11.18 46.12
C SER A 446 14.78 10.16 46.37
N PRO A 447 15.82 10.47 47.17
CA PRO A 447 16.90 9.54 47.42
C PRO A 447 16.31 8.39 48.23
N CYS A 448 16.38 7.17 47.70
CA CYS A 448 16.39 5.96 48.53
C CYS A 448 17.66 5.97 49.41
N ILE A 449 17.71 6.88 50.39
CA ILE A 449 18.63 6.85 51.53
C ILE A 449 17.82 6.29 52.70
N SER A 450 17.59 4.98 52.67
CA SER A 450 17.37 4.16 53.86
C SER A 450 17.08 2.72 53.42
N GLN A 451 18.12 1.95 53.11
CA GLN A 451 18.20 0.48 53.30
C GLN A 451 19.45 -0.08 52.60
N SER A 452 20.63 0.19 53.17
CA SER A 452 21.84 -0.61 52.88
C SER A 452 22.76 -0.64 54.10
N SER A 453 22.26 -1.24 55.18
CA SER A 453 23.05 -1.60 56.35
C SER A 453 22.88 -3.10 56.65
N SER A 454 23.21 -3.95 55.69
CA SER A 454 23.57 -5.36 55.95
C SER A 454 24.17 -5.97 54.69
N LEU A 455 25.50 -5.87 54.52
CA LEU A 455 26.34 -6.82 53.76
C LEU A 455 27.77 -6.26 53.73
N ALA A 456 28.42 -6.31 54.89
CA ALA A 456 29.86 -6.12 55.01
C ALA A 456 30.41 -7.26 55.87
N SER A 457 30.62 -8.43 55.27
CA SER A 457 31.48 -9.48 55.81
C SER A 457 31.79 -10.53 54.74
N LEU A 458 33.09 -10.78 54.52
CA LEU A 458 33.80 -11.75 53.65
C LEU A 458 34.61 -11.02 52.56
N GLN A 459 35.80 -10.47 52.85
CA GLN A 459 37.12 -11.14 53.00
C GLN A 459 37.45 -12.09 51.83
N SER A 460 38.37 -11.67 50.94
CA SER A 460 39.78 -12.12 50.81
C SER A 460 39.89 -13.28 49.81
N GLU A 461 40.80 -13.37 48.82
CA GLU A 461 42.16 -12.84 48.61
C GLU A 461 42.56 -13.07 47.11
N PRO A 462 43.82 -12.89 46.62
CA PRO A 462 44.10 -12.23 45.35
C PRO A 462 44.65 -13.13 44.23
N SER A 463 44.72 -12.62 43.00
CA SER A 463 45.54 -13.20 41.95
C SER A 463 46.23 -12.14 41.10
N ARG A 464 47.53 -12.37 40.93
CA ARG A 464 48.58 -11.54 40.32
C ARG A 464 48.48 -11.44 38.80
N ALA A 465 48.92 -10.26 38.32
CA ALA A 465 49.80 -10.00 37.18
C ALA A 465 49.40 -10.46 35.77
N ASN A 466 49.22 -9.48 34.86
CA ASN A 466 50.27 -9.17 33.89
C ASN A 466 50.08 -7.80 33.25
N GLY A 467 51.16 -7.04 33.18
CA GLY A 467 51.21 -5.71 32.58
C GLY A 467 51.48 -5.78 31.07
N GLY A 468 50.80 -4.93 30.32
CA GLY A 468 51.09 -4.62 28.92
C GLY A 468 50.97 -3.12 28.71
N LYS A 469 52.11 -2.44 28.72
CA LYS A 469 52.26 -0.99 28.62
C LYS A 469 52.52 -0.65 27.15
N VAL A 470 51.50 -0.17 26.42
CA VAL A 470 51.68 0.36 25.05
C VAL A 470 51.76 1.88 25.12
N ARG A 471 52.91 2.41 24.71
CA ARG A 471 53.20 3.83 24.52
C ARG A 471 52.44 4.35 23.30
N LEU A 472 51.62 5.39 23.48
CA LEU A 472 51.20 6.27 22.40
C LEU A 472 52.23 7.40 22.27
N ALA A 473 52.94 7.42 21.14
CA ALA A 473 53.75 8.54 20.73
C ALA A 473 52.88 9.53 19.95
N GLY A 474 52.92 10.80 20.38
CA GLY A 474 52.31 11.90 19.67
C GLY A 474 53.13 12.32 18.45
N GLY A 475 52.44 12.97 17.52
CA GLY A 475 53.03 13.68 16.39
C GLY A 475 52.00 14.63 15.82
N GLY A 476 52.06 15.89 16.24
CA GLY A 476 51.43 16.99 15.52
C GLY A 476 52.38 17.48 14.43
N LEU A 477 51.82 17.98 13.32
CA LEU A 477 52.44 18.97 12.45
C LEU A 477 51.41 19.53 11.46
N THR A 478 51.76 20.71 10.96
CA THR A 478 50.96 21.83 10.49
C THR A 478 50.63 21.85 8.99
N LYS A 479 49.50 22.49 8.67
CA LYS A 479 49.19 23.50 7.62
C LYS A 479 50.00 23.56 6.30
N GLU A 480 49.22 23.83 5.23
CA GLU A 480 49.52 24.45 3.92
C GLU A 480 50.06 23.56 2.77
N ARG A 481 49.23 23.34 1.74
CA ARG A 481 49.44 23.88 0.38
C ARG A 481 48.25 23.64 -0.57
N THR A 482 47.92 24.69 -1.32
CA THR A 482 47.05 24.75 -2.50
C THR A 482 47.82 24.46 -3.79
N GLU A 483 47.08 24.05 -4.83
CA GLU A 483 47.40 23.99 -6.27
C GLU A 483 48.36 22.90 -6.77
N GLU A 484 47.84 21.94 -7.56
CA GLU A 484 48.06 21.87 -9.02
C GLU A 484 47.19 20.80 -9.68
N TRP A 485 46.61 21.14 -10.83
CA TRP A 485 45.87 20.27 -11.75
C TRP A 485 46.85 19.52 -12.68
N GLY A 486 46.53 18.28 -13.06
CA GLY A 486 47.02 17.72 -14.33
C GLY A 486 47.12 16.19 -14.40
N GLY A 487 46.17 15.56 -15.09
CA GLY A 487 46.42 14.35 -15.88
C GLY A 487 46.01 13.01 -15.25
N ALA A 488 44.85 12.49 -15.66
CA ALA A 488 44.58 11.05 -15.80
C ALA A 488 43.25 10.86 -16.56
N THR A 489 43.30 10.96 -17.89
CA THR A 489 42.25 10.47 -18.80
C THR A 489 42.86 9.33 -19.59
N GLU A 490 42.91 8.13 -19.00
CA GLU A 490 43.10 6.87 -19.74
C GLU A 490 42.75 5.63 -18.90
N GLU A 491 42.82 5.68 -17.56
CA GLU A 491 42.46 4.54 -16.69
C GLU A 491 40.94 4.32 -16.49
N GLN A 492 40.09 5.23 -16.95
CA GLN A 492 38.64 5.19 -16.71
C GLN A 492 37.88 4.33 -17.73
N GLY A 493 38.48 4.02 -18.88
CA GLY A 493 37.91 3.11 -19.88
C GLY A 493 38.10 1.64 -19.56
N ASP A 494 39.18 1.30 -18.85
CA ASP A 494 39.54 -0.10 -18.57
C ASP A 494 38.66 -0.70 -17.46
N VAL A 495 38.26 0.08 -16.46
CA VAL A 495 37.36 -0.37 -15.39
C VAL A 495 35.92 -0.56 -15.89
N GLU A 496 35.45 0.29 -16.82
CA GLU A 496 34.12 0.18 -17.42
C GLU A 496 34.04 -1.01 -18.40
N ALA A 497 35.12 -1.27 -19.15
CA ALA A 497 35.24 -2.45 -19.99
C ALA A 497 35.34 -3.75 -19.17
N GLU A 498 36.03 -3.74 -18.03
CA GLU A 498 36.12 -4.89 -17.13
C GLU A 498 34.76 -5.22 -16.49
N TRP A 499 34.00 -4.21 -16.05
CA TRP A 499 32.65 -4.41 -15.48
C TRP A 499 31.63 -4.87 -16.51
N MET A 500 31.68 -4.32 -17.73
CA MET A 500 30.79 -4.75 -18.81
C MET A 500 31.13 -6.16 -19.28
N ASN A 501 32.42 -6.53 -19.32
CA ASN A 501 32.84 -7.90 -19.61
C ASN A 501 32.42 -8.87 -18.49
N GLU A 502 32.55 -8.51 -17.21
CA GLU A 502 32.15 -9.39 -16.10
C GLU A 502 30.61 -9.58 -16.04
N ALA A 503 29.84 -8.54 -16.39
CA ALA A 503 28.39 -8.62 -16.52
C ALA A 503 27.97 -9.48 -17.73
N GLU A 504 28.63 -9.31 -18.88
CA GLU A 504 28.37 -10.08 -20.09
C GLU A 504 28.83 -11.55 -19.95
N GLU A 505 29.91 -11.81 -19.21
CA GLU A 505 30.40 -13.15 -18.90
C GLU A 505 29.48 -13.88 -17.91
N ARG A 506 28.88 -13.17 -16.94
CA ARG A 506 27.78 -13.69 -16.10
C ARG A 506 26.52 -13.97 -16.92
N GLU A 507 26.21 -13.16 -17.93
CA GLU A 507 25.08 -13.38 -18.87
C GLU A 507 25.35 -14.59 -19.80
N ARG A 508 26.59 -14.76 -20.29
CA ARG A 508 27.02 -15.91 -21.11
C ARG A 508 27.06 -17.21 -20.30
N ALA A 509 27.54 -17.17 -19.06
CA ALA A 509 27.50 -18.31 -18.15
C ALA A 509 26.05 -18.72 -17.82
N ARG A 510 25.12 -17.76 -17.72
CA ARG A 510 23.68 -18.01 -17.49
C ARG A 510 22.94 -18.56 -18.70
N THR A 511 23.36 -18.26 -19.92
CA THR A 511 22.65 -18.63 -21.15
C THR A 511 23.06 -19.98 -21.74
N GLY A 512 24.08 -20.66 -21.17
CA GLY A 512 24.40 -22.05 -21.48
C GLY A 512 24.66 -22.35 -22.97
N GLY A 513 25.25 -21.40 -23.69
CA GLY A 513 25.45 -21.49 -25.14
C GLY A 513 26.84 -22.00 -25.52
N ASN A 514 26.97 -23.30 -25.73
CA ASN A 514 28.05 -23.85 -26.55
C ASN A 514 27.72 -23.54 -28.03
N VAL A 515 28.37 -22.53 -28.61
CA VAL A 515 28.34 -22.30 -30.06
C VAL A 515 29.76 -22.44 -30.57
N GLU A 516 30.04 -23.62 -31.13
CA GLU A 516 31.21 -23.86 -31.96
C GLU A 516 31.18 -22.90 -33.15
N SER A 517 32.22 -22.09 -33.24
CA SER A 517 32.53 -21.25 -34.38
C SER A 517 32.88 -22.11 -35.59
N SER A 518 32.08 -22.04 -36.65
CA SER A 518 32.53 -22.40 -38.00
C SER A 518 32.24 -21.25 -38.97
N SER A 519 33.35 -20.61 -39.34
CA SER A 519 33.65 -19.82 -40.53
C SER A 519 32.55 -19.60 -41.58
N ALA A 520 32.32 -18.33 -41.95
CA ALA A 520 31.96 -17.98 -43.32
C ALA A 520 32.62 -16.65 -43.73
N SER A 521 33.37 -16.73 -44.82
CA SER A 521 33.97 -15.62 -45.54
C SER A 521 32.96 -14.90 -46.44
N ALA A 522 33.22 -13.62 -46.64
CA ALA A 522 33.16 -12.90 -47.93
C ALA A 522 31.80 -12.35 -48.45
N THR A 523 31.85 -11.02 -48.60
CA THR A 523 31.45 -10.18 -49.76
C THR A 523 29.98 -9.88 -50.09
N SER A 524 29.62 -8.63 -49.73
CA SER A 524 29.07 -7.54 -50.54
C SER A 524 28.31 -7.81 -51.85
N SER A 525 27.13 -7.19 -51.97
CA SER A 525 26.48 -6.50 -53.11
C SER A 525 24.98 -6.80 -53.08
N ALA A 526 24.04 -5.98 -53.53
CA ALA A 526 23.90 -4.57 -53.89
C ALA A 526 22.37 -4.34 -53.99
N LEU A 527 21.92 -3.07 -53.90
CA LEU A 527 20.77 -2.42 -54.57
C LEU A 527 19.57 -3.32 -54.96
N ARG A 528 18.29 -2.99 -54.71
CA ARG A 528 17.59 -1.85 -55.31
C ARG A 528 16.10 -1.87 -54.90
N GLU A 529 15.50 -0.70 -55.01
CA GLU A 529 14.10 -0.31 -54.84
C GLU A 529 13.08 -1.12 -55.67
N GLY A 530 11.82 -1.10 -55.22
CA GLY A 530 10.67 -1.51 -56.01
C GLY A 530 9.34 -1.35 -55.29
N GLN A 531 8.83 -0.12 -55.21
CA GLN A 531 7.42 0.17 -54.97
C GLN A 531 6.54 -0.45 -56.07
N GLY A 532 5.37 -0.95 -55.69
CA GLY A 532 4.33 -1.38 -56.64
C GLY A 532 3.01 -1.66 -55.95
N GLN A 533 2.15 -0.64 -55.90
CA GLN A 533 0.72 -0.75 -55.60
C GLN A 533 -0.02 -1.62 -56.64
N GLY A 534 -1.12 -2.24 -56.23
CA GLY A 534 -2.04 -2.89 -57.15
C GLY A 534 -3.26 -3.47 -56.45
N GLU A 535 -4.29 -2.64 -56.26
CA GLU A 535 -5.66 -3.06 -55.95
C GLU A 535 -6.25 -3.95 -57.05
N GLY A 536 -7.19 -4.83 -56.69
CA GLY A 536 -7.95 -5.58 -57.68
C GLY A 536 -8.91 -6.61 -57.08
N ALA A 537 -10.11 -6.17 -56.73
CA ALA A 537 -11.23 -6.98 -56.29
C ALA A 537 -11.72 -8.01 -57.33
N ARG A 538 -12.23 -9.16 -56.88
CA ARG A 538 -13.47 -9.77 -57.41
C ARG A 538 -13.98 -10.98 -56.59
N GLN A 539 -15.26 -10.90 -56.23
CA GLN A 539 -16.13 -11.98 -55.74
C GLN A 539 -16.58 -12.92 -56.87
N ARG A 540 -16.83 -14.20 -56.53
CA ARG A 540 -18.02 -15.06 -56.82
C ARG A 540 -17.64 -16.54 -56.55
N LEU A 541 -18.23 -17.19 -55.54
CA LEU A 541 -19.44 -18.04 -55.53
C LEU A 541 -19.35 -19.38 -56.30
N LEU A 542 -19.62 -20.46 -55.54
CA LEU A 542 -20.07 -21.82 -55.92
C LEU A 542 -18.98 -22.69 -56.58
N THR A 543 -18.68 -23.92 -56.16
CA THR A 543 -19.56 -25.08 -55.93
C THR A 543 -18.82 -26.17 -55.10
N ALA A 544 -19.53 -26.88 -54.22
CA ALA A 544 -19.21 -28.27 -53.81
C ALA A 544 -19.65 -29.25 -54.94
N PRO A 545 -19.22 -30.53 -55.05
CA PRO A 545 -19.43 -31.54 -54.00
C PRO A 545 -18.40 -32.72 -53.93
N ASP A 546 -18.71 -33.67 -53.02
CA ASP A 546 -18.28 -35.08 -52.95
C ASP A 546 -16.83 -35.38 -52.56
N SER A 547 -16.47 -36.44 -51.81
CA SER A 547 -17.12 -37.52 -51.04
C SER A 547 -15.95 -38.32 -50.41
N LEU A 548 -16.24 -39.43 -49.71
CA LEU A 548 -15.31 -40.42 -49.09
C LEU A 548 -14.90 -40.08 -47.64
N SER A 549 -14.88 -41.00 -46.68
CA SER A 549 -15.34 -42.39 -46.58
C SER A 549 -15.18 -42.79 -45.10
N ALA A 550 -16.06 -43.66 -44.63
CA ALA A 550 -16.11 -44.19 -43.28
C ALA A 550 -14.84 -44.98 -42.87
N SER A 551 -14.53 -44.97 -41.57
CA SER A 551 -14.04 -46.17 -40.87
C SER A 551 -14.39 -46.11 -39.38
N SER A 552 -15.05 -47.17 -38.92
CA SER A 552 -15.49 -47.42 -37.54
C SER A 552 -14.34 -47.88 -36.64
N PRO A 553 -14.38 -47.66 -35.31
CA PRO A 553 -13.59 -48.46 -34.37
C PRO A 553 -14.43 -49.60 -33.75
N PRO A 554 -13.79 -50.72 -33.34
CA PRO A 554 -14.46 -51.89 -32.80
C PRO A 554 -14.66 -51.82 -31.27
N PRO A 555 -15.46 -52.74 -30.68
CA PRO A 555 -15.84 -52.70 -29.27
C PRO A 555 -15.13 -53.75 -28.38
N GLN A 556 -15.28 -53.53 -27.07
CA GLN A 556 -15.26 -54.47 -25.92
C GLN A 556 -13.93 -55.05 -25.39
N LYS A 557 -13.67 -54.81 -24.08
CA LYS A 557 -13.77 -55.78 -22.95
C LYS A 557 -13.35 -55.08 -21.65
N GLU A 558 -14.23 -54.94 -20.65
CA GLU A 558 -14.50 -55.87 -19.53
C GLU A 558 -13.35 -56.09 -18.53
N GLY A 559 -13.67 -55.87 -17.24
CA GLY A 559 -12.86 -56.16 -16.05
C GLY A 559 -12.60 -54.89 -15.23
N GLY A 560 -13.09 -54.66 -14.01
CA GLY A 560 -13.66 -55.55 -13.01
C GLY A 560 -12.95 -55.30 -11.67
N GLY A 561 -13.69 -54.87 -10.64
CA GLY A 561 -13.25 -54.83 -9.23
C GLY A 561 -12.39 -53.62 -8.84
N GLY A 562 -12.53 -52.98 -7.68
CA GLY A 562 -13.40 -53.23 -6.54
C GLY A 562 -13.45 -51.97 -5.67
N ARG A 563 -14.63 -51.66 -5.15
CA ARG A 563 -14.82 -50.69 -4.07
C ARG A 563 -14.37 -51.34 -2.76
N GLN A 564 -13.40 -50.76 -2.07
CA GLN A 564 -13.24 -50.97 -0.65
C GLN A 564 -13.26 -49.63 0.08
N ARG A 565 -14.39 -49.45 0.77
CA ARG A 565 -14.66 -48.46 1.80
C ARG A 565 -14.18 -49.10 3.10
N GLN A 566 -13.25 -48.49 3.81
CA GLN A 566 -12.91 -48.91 5.17
C GLN A 566 -12.92 -47.67 6.07
N ASN A 567 -13.97 -47.60 6.89
CA ASN A 567 -13.90 -46.98 8.20
C ASN A 567 -13.06 -47.90 9.09
N ARG A 568 -12.17 -47.34 9.92
CA ARG A 568 -11.90 -47.93 11.24
C ARG A 568 -11.48 -46.85 12.23
N MET A 569 -12.21 -46.85 13.35
CA MET A 569 -11.87 -46.25 14.63
C MET A 569 -10.70 -46.99 15.28
N GLU A 570 -9.99 -46.30 16.18
CA GLU A 570 -9.57 -46.72 17.53
C GLU A 570 -8.59 -45.62 18.00
N GLN A 571 -9.01 -44.74 18.91
CA GLN A 571 -8.87 -44.88 20.36
C GLN A 571 -7.40 -44.96 20.80
N ASN A 572 -6.93 -43.91 21.47
CA ASN A 572 -6.39 -44.06 22.82
C ASN A 572 -6.65 -42.79 23.63
N GLU A 573 -7.36 -43.02 24.73
CA GLU A 573 -7.51 -42.19 25.91
C GLU A 573 -6.21 -42.22 26.76
N GLU A 574 -6.29 -41.52 27.90
CA GLU A 574 -5.33 -41.36 29.01
C GLU A 574 -4.42 -40.11 28.88
N GLY A 575 -4.48 -39.11 29.77
CA GLY A 575 -5.23 -38.94 31.00
C GLY A 575 -4.57 -37.86 31.89
N GLY A 576 -5.39 -37.13 32.64
CA GLY A 576 -5.01 -36.33 33.83
C GLY A 576 -4.29 -35.00 33.56
N VAL A 577 -4.50 -33.91 34.30
CA VAL A 577 -5.01 -33.73 35.66
C VAL A 577 -5.59 -32.32 35.78
N GLU A 578 -6.74 -32.22 36.44
CA GLU A 578 -7.38 -30.99 36.93
C GLU A 578 -6.46 -30.26 37.93
N GLU A 579 -6.46 -28.93 37.92
CA GLU A 579 -6.44 -28.11 39.14
C GLU A 579 -6.72 -26.64 38.80
N GLU A 580 -7.98 -26.22 38.96
CA GLU A 580 -8.28 -24.88 39.48
C GLU A 580 -8.12 -24.91 41.00
N PRO A 581 -7.59 -23.84 41.59
CA PRO A 581 -8.44 -23.00 42.43
C PRO A 581 -8.06 -21.51 42.28
N GLY A 582 -8.83 -20.51 42.64
CA GLY A 582 -10.04 -20.43 43.44
C GLY A 582 -10.27 -18.92 43.67
N ALA A 583 -11.54 -18.54 43.74
CA ALA A 583 -11.92 -17.19 44.10
C ALA A 583 -11.74 -16.97 45.62
N GLU A 584 -11.11 -15.86 46.01
CA GLU A 584 -11.32 -15.25 47.31
C GLU A 584 -11.69 -13.77 47.13
N ALA A 585 -12.77 -13.42 47.80
CA ALA A 585 -13.32 -12.09 47.93
C ALA A 585 -12.49 -11.28 48.92
N ASP A 586 -12.43 -9.96 48.73
CA ASP A 586 -12.46 -9.09 49.90
C ASP A 586 -13.24 -7.79 49.66
N ALA A 587 -13.94 -7.41 50.71
CA ALA A 587 -14.93 -6.36 50.75
C ALA A 587 -14.30 -5.00 51.10
N GLY A 588 -14.83 -3.93 50.50
CA GLY A 588 -14.47 -2.56 50.85
C GLY A 588 -15.64 -1.62 50.62
N ALA A 589 -16.40 -1.36 51.68
CA ALA A 589 -17.60 -0.54 51.73
C ALA A 589 -17.35 0.96 51.51
N GLY A 590 -18.38 1.69 51.06
CA GLY A 590 -18.49 3.12 51.35
C GLY A 590 -19.40 3.96 50.45
N GLY A 591 -20.71 4.01 50.78
CA GLY A 591 -21.64 5.14 50.64
C GLY A 591 -22.01 5.63 49.22
N GLY A 592 -23.24 6.01 48.89
CA GLY A 592 -24.47 6.23 49.63
C GLY A 592 -25.36 7.16 48.79
N GLY A 593 -26.67 6.90 48.72
CA GLY A 593 -27.67 7.88 48.28
C GLY A 593 -28.29 7.69 46.87
N PRO A 594 -29.51 8.21 46.64
CA PRO A 594 -30.66 7.31 46.65
C PRO A 594 -31.59 7.37 45.43
N LEU A 595 -32.36 6.27 45.30
CA LEU A 595 -33.78 6.18 44.93
C LEU A 595 -34.29 7.04 43.76
N LEU A 596 -34.62 6.38 42.63
CA LEU A 596 -35.91 6.58 41.99
C LEU A 596 -36.44 5.26 41.40
N SER A 597 -37.71 5.04 41.74
CA SER A 597 -38.57 3.88 41.53
C SER A 597 -39.17 3.78 40.12
N ARG A 598 -39.76 2.59 39.86
CA ARG A 598 -40.77 2.23 38.82
C ARG A 598 -40.20 1.90 37.44
N SER A 599 -40.66 0.88 36.73
CA SER A 599 -41.72 -0.12 36.96
C SER A 599 -41.54 -1.22 35.92
N SER A 600 -41.59 -2.47 36.37
CA SER A 600 -41.70 -3.68 35.56
C SER A 600 -43.10 -3.81 34.96
N SER A 601 -43.19 -4.18 33.68
CA SER A 601 -44.31 -4.96 33.16
C SER A 601 -43.81 -6.02 32.18
N SER A 602 -44.11 -7.25 32.58
CA SER A 602 -44.02 -8.55 31.94
C SER A 602 -44.74 -8.69 30.59
N ALA A 603 -44.32 -9.69 29.81
CA ALA A 603 -45.10 -10.72 29.10
C ALA A 603 -44.47 -10.99 27.71
N SER A 604 -43.73 -12.08 27.55
CA SER A 604 -44.18 -13.37 26.97
C SER A 604 -44.83 -13.24 25.59
N THR A 605 -44.30 -13.93 24.57
CA THR A 605 -45.04 -14.93 23.77
C THR A 605 -44.06 -15.71 22.88
N GLN A 606 -44.12 -17.04 23.01
CA GLN A 606 -43.53 -18.04 22.12
C GLN A 606 -44.22 -18.03 20.75
N GLY A 607 -43.48 -18.36 19.68
CA GLY A 607 -44.08 -18.74 18.40
C GLY A 607 -43.06 -19.35 17.46
N ARG A 608 -43.00 -20.69 17.45
CA ARG A 608 -42.40 -21.49 16.38
C ARG A 608 -43.24 -21.36 15.11
N MET A 609 -42.58 -21.16 13.97
CA MET A 609 -42.63 -22.05 12.80
C MET A 609 -41.23 -22.10 12.18
#